data_AF-A0ABD6AGX9-F1
#
_entry.id   AF-A0ABD6AGX9-F1
#
_cell.length_a   1.000
_cell.length_b   1.000
_cell.length_c   1.000
_cell.angle_alpha   90.00
_cell.angle_beta   90.00
_cell.angle_gamma   90.00
#
_symmetry.space_group_name_H-M   'P 1'
#
loop_
_entity.id
_entity.type
_entity.pdbx_description
1 polymer ?
#
loop_
_entity_poly.entity_id
_entity_poly.type
_entity_poly.pdbx_seq_one_letter_code
_entity_poly.pdbx_strand_id
1 'polypeptide(L)' 'MLVQRGEGQGSGFVYDGEGHVVTNAHVVGSASSVNVQLSRDDWRAGRVLGRDVPTDLAVVAVERM' A
#
# COMPACT_ATOMS: atom_id res chain seq x y z
N MET A 1 -0.41 6.72 -7.05
CA MET A 1 -0.93 6.79 -5.67
C MET A 1 0.23 6.68 -4.70
N LEU A 2 0.12 7.29 -3.52
CA LEU A 2 1.16 7.17 -2.48
C LEU A 2 0.78 6.10 -1.46
N VAL A 3 1.78 5.39 -0.95
CA VAL A 3 1.66 4.47 0.17
C VAL A 3 2.60 4.96 1.26
N GLN A 4 2.08 5.12 2.48
CA GLN A 4 2.81 5.72 3.59
C GLN A 4 2.67 4.87 4.85
N ARG A 5 3.80 4.70 5.55
CA ARG A 5 3.90 4.09 6.86
C ARG A 5 4.80 4.96 7.75
N GLY A 6 4.20 5.78 8.62
CA GLY A 6 4.96 6.74 9.44
C GLY A 6 5.76 7.69 8.53
N GLU A 7 7.08 7.69 8.67
CA GLU A 7 7.99 8.48 7.83
C GLU A 7 8.36 7.82 6.49
N GLY A 8 8.07 6.52 6.31
CA GLY A 8 8.30 5.82 5.05
C GLY A 8 7.21 6.14 4.03
N GLN A 9 7.58 6.60 2.84
CA GLN A 9 6.67 6.91 1.74
C GLN A 9 7.18 6.28 0.44
N GLY A 10 6.26 5.76 -0.36
CA GLY A 10 6.54 5.28 -1.71
C GLY A 10 5.33 5.38 -2.62
N SER A 11 5.47 4.86 -3.83
CA SER A 11 4.40 4.78 -4.81
C SER A 11 3.70 3.42 -4.78
N GLY A 12 2.46 3.40 -5.25
CA GLY A 12 1.73 2.18 -5.56
C GLY A 12 0.72 2.39 -6.68
N PHE A 13 0.19 1.29 -7.18
CA PHE A 13 -0.84 1.27 -8.21
C PHE A 13 -1.91 0.22 -7.90
N VAL A 14 -3.10 0.46 -8.43
CA VAL A 14 -4.25 -0.45 -8.32
C VAL A 14 -3.98 -1.67 -9.19
N TYR A 15 -4.11 -2.86 -8.63
CA TYR A 15 -3.92 -4.12 -9.34
C TYR A 15 -5.23 -4.65 -9.94
N ASP A 16 -6.33 -4.54 -9.20
CA ASP A 16 -7.64 -5.06 -9.60
C ASP A 16 -8.80 -4.16 -9.10
N GLY A 17 -10.02 -4.54 -9.45
CA GLY A 17 -11.24 -3.85 -9.01
C GLY A 17 -11.71 -4.19 -7.60
N GLU A 18 -11.00 -5.05 -6.87
CA GLU A 18 -11.35 -5.48 -5.51
C GLU A 18 -10.68 -4.63 -4.43
N GLY A 19 -9.87 -3.63 -4.83
CA GLY A 19 -9.18 -2.73 -3.90
C GLY A 19 -7.77 -3.19 -3.55
N HIS A 20 -7.15 -4.06 -4.36
CA HIS A 20 -5.75 -4.44 -4.14
C HIS A 20 -4.78 -3.45 -4.76
N VAL A 21 -3.74 -3.13 -3.98
CA VAL A 21 -2.68 -2.20 -4.32
C VAL A 21 -1.36 -2.93 -4.29
N VAL A 22 -0.57 -2.79 -5.36
CA VAL A 22 0.81 -3.25 -5.41
C VAL A 22 1.76 -2.09 -5.13
N THR A 23 2.76 -2.34 -4.28
CA THR A 23 3.83 -1.41 -3.90
C THR A 23 5.10 -2.19 -3.54
N ASN A 24 6.12 -1.50 -3.05
CA ASN A 24 7.37 -2.11 -2.63
C ASN A 24 7.30 -2.67 -1.20
N ALA A 25 7.97 -3.81 -0.96
CA ALA A 25 8.05 -4.41 0.37
C ALA A 25 8.75 -3.49 1.38
N HIS A 26 9.81 -2.79 0.96
CA HIS A 26 10.53 -1.85 1.83
C HIS A 26 9.67 -0.63 2.22
N VAL A 27 8.70 -0.23 1.40
CA VAL A 27 7.79 0.89 1.69
C VAL A 27 6.86 0.55 2.85
N VAL A 28 6.30 -0.67 2.84
CA VAL A 28 5.38 -1.12 3.90
C VAL A 28 6.12 -1.68 5.13
N GLY A 29 7.41 -2.03 4.99
CA GLY A 29 8.23 -2.57 6.06
C GLY A 29 7.55 -3.71 6.82
N SER A 30 7.58 -3.69 8.15
CA SER A 30 6.90 -4.67 9.01
C SER A 30 5.47 -4.27 9.42
N ALA A 31 4.92 -3.16 8.92
CA ALA A 31 3.62 -2.69 9.39
C ALA A 31 2.45 -3.51 8.82
N SER A 32 1.51 -3.91 9.67
CA SER A 32 0.28 -4.59 9.28
C SER A 32 -0.72 -3.67 8.54
N SER A 33 -0.57 -2.35 8.67
CA SER A 33 -1.39 -1.35 8.01
C SER A 33 -0.57 -0.14 7.55
N VAL A 34 -1.02 0.48 6.45
CA VAL A 34 -0.41 1.67 5.83
C VAL A 34 -1.52 2.64 5.41
N ASN A 35 -1.18 3.91 5.23
CA ASN A 35 -2.06 4.90 4.64
C ASN A 35 -1.83 4.98 3.14
N VAL A 36 -2.90 4.96 2.37
CA VAL A 36 -2.90 4.93 0.91
C VAL A 36 -3.60 6.19 0.39
N GLN A 37 -2.93 6.97 -0.45
CA GLN A 37 -3.45 8.21 -1.02
C GLN A 37 -3.94 8.02 -2.45
N LEU A 38 -5.26 7.91 -2.62
CA LEU A 38 -5.90 7.77 -3.93
C LEU A 38 -5.86 9.08 -4.72
N SER A 39 -6.06 10.21 -4.04
CA SER A 39 -5.96 11.58 -4.57
C SER A 39 -5.48 12.56 -3.49
N ARG A 40 -5.18 13.83 -3.84
CA ARG A 40 -4.52 14.80 -2.94
C ARG A 40 -5.14 14.87 -1.53
N ASP A 41 -6.46 14.79 -1.44
CA ASP A 41 -7.18 14.91 -0.17
C ASP A 41 -7.90 13.61 0.26
N ASP A 42 -7.60 12.48 -0.39
CA ASP A 42 -8.23 11.19 -0.10
C ASP A 42 -7.22 10.14 0.36
N TRP A 43 -7.12 9.99 1.68
CA TRP A 43 -6.30 9.00 2.35
C TRP A 43 -7.16 7.89 2.95
N ARG A 44 -6.76 6.64 2.73
CA ARG A 44 -7.44 5.45 3.24
C ARG A 44 -6.47 4.56 4.00
N ALA A 45 -6.95 3.94 5.07
CA ALA A 45 -6.22 2.86 5.70
C ALA A 45 -6.24 1.64 4.78
N GLY A 46 -5.07 1.06 4.54
CA GLY A 46 -4.88 -0.19 3.83
C GLY A 46 -4.31 -1.25 4.77
N ARG A 47 -4.71 -2.50 4.60
CA ARG A 47 -4.16 -3.65 5.32
C ARG A 47 -3.14 -4.36 4.44
N VAL A 48 -1.94 -4.61 4.96
CA VAL A 48 -0.94 -5.37 4.21
C VAL A 48 -1.33 -6.84 4.21
N LEU A 49 -1.65 -7.37 3.03
CA LEU A 49 -2.04 -8.77 2.86
C LEU A 49 -0.83 -9.70 2.78
N GLY A 50 0.24 -9.23 2.16
CA GLY A 50 1.44 -10.02 1.93
C GLY A 50 2.62 -9.17 1.47
N ARG A 51 3.81 -9.74 1.63
CA ARG A 51 5.08 -9.17 1.18
C ARG A 51 5.96 -10.28 0.65
N ASP A 52 6.67 -9.98 -0.42
CA ASP A 52 7.74 -10.79 -0.96
C ASP A 52 9.03 -9.96 -0.92
N VAL A 53 9.82 -10.15 0.13
CA VAL A 53 11.04 -9.36 0.39
C VAL A 53 12.10 -9.57 -0.71
N PRO A 54 12.39 -10.79 -1.19
CA PRO A 54 13.33 -11.02 -2.30
C PRO A 54 13.04 -10.22 -3.57
N THR A 55 11.76 -10.06 -3.94
CA THR A 55 11.35 -9.29 -5.14
C THR A 55 10.97 -7.84 -4.84
N ASP A 56 11.05 -7.45 -3.57
CA ASP A 56 10.63 -6.16 -3.04
C ASP A 56 9.18 -5.79 -3.42
N LEU A 57 8.25 -6.74 -3.33
CA LEU A 57 6.83 -6.52 -3.63
C LEU A 57 5.95 -6.66 -2.38
N ALA A 58 4.87 -5.89 -2.33
CA ALA A 58 3.84 -6.01 -1.31
C ALA A 58 2.45 -5.75 -1.89
N VAL A 59 1.46 -6.43 -1.31
CA VAL A 59 0.03 -6.21 -1.62
C VAL A 59 -0.67 -5.62 -0.41
N VAL A 60 -1.41 -4.56 -0.65
CA VAL A 60 -2.22 -3.85 0.35
C VAL A 60 -3.68 -3.88 -0.10
N ALA A 61 -4.59 -4.31 0.78
CA ALA A 61 -6.03 -4.22 0.55
C ALA A 61 -6.58 -2.90 1.06
N VAL A 62 -7.39 -2.23 0.25
CA VAL A 62 -8.09 -0.98 0.57
C VAL A 62 -9.59 -1.22 0.35
N GLU A 63 -10.37 -1.26 1.44
CA GLU A 63 -11.79 -1.68 1.41
C GLU A 63 -12.72 -0.76 0.59
N ARG A 64 -12.30 0.49 0.33
CA ARG A 64 -13.05 1.45 -0.49
C ARG A 64 -12.10 2.20 -1.40
N MET A 65 -11.95 1.68 -2.62
CA MET A 65 -11.25 2.33 -3.74
C MET A 65 -12.14 3.30 -4.50
#